data_AF-A0A0R2QFB4-F1
#
_entry.id   AF-A0A0R2QFB4-F1
#
_cell.length_a   1.000
_cell.length_b   1.000
_cell.length_c   1.000
_cell.angle_alpha   90.00
_cell.angle_beta   90.00
_cell.angle_gamma   90.00
#
_symmetry.space_group_name_H-M   'P 1'
#
loop_
_entity.id
_entity.type
_entity.pdbx_description
1 polymer ?
#
loop_
_entity_poly.entity_id
_entity_poly.type
_entity_poly.pdbx_seq_one_letter_code
_entity_poly.pdbx_strand_id
1 'polypeptide(L)'
;MRATTRLLSEVSTTFTADQIDLNAIAGSDGMLFVRNGIGFATRGIASRIASRDAKEFIANIQVDDSVNAPGSGPVLIGAIPFDSQEPHDFILPKFLVCKS
;
A
#
# COMPACT_ATOMS: atom_id res chain seq x y z
N MET A 1 13.35 8.25 4.12
CA MET A 1 12.63 6.95 4.11
C MET A 1 12.83 6.31 2.75
N ARG A 2 12.82 4.98 2.64
CA ARG A 2 12.95 4.25 1.37
C ARG A 2 11.80 3.26 1.22
N ALA A 3 11.20 3.20 0.04
CA ALA A 3 10.25 2.18 -0.34
C ALA A 3 10.88 1.25 -1.38
N THR A 4 10.60 -0.03 -1.26
CA THR A 4 11.09 -1.06 -2.18
C THR A 4 9.92 -1.86 -2.72
N THR A 5 9.82 -1.93 -4.04
CA THR A 5 8.78 -2.71 -4.72
C THR A 5 9.44 -3.72 -5.66
N ARG A 6 8.92 -4.95 -5.64
CA ARG A 6 9.41 -6.12 -6.36
C ARG A 6 8.24 -6.93 -6.88
N LEU A 7 8.47 -7.71 -7.94
CA LEU A 7 7.51 -8.73 -8.35
C LEU A 7 7.44 -9.84 -7.29
N LEU A 8 6.28 -10.47 -7.14
CA LEU A 8 6.11 -11.59 -6.20
C LEU A 8 7.12 -12.72 -6.46
N SER A 9 7.39 -13.01 -7.75
CA SER A 9 8.36 -14.03 -8.17
C SER A 9 9.81 -13.70 -7.80
N GLU A 10 10.14 -12.43 -7.54
CA GLU A 10 11.48 -12.01 -7.11
C GLU A 10 11.69 -12.20 -5.60
N VAL A 11 10.60 -12.26 -4.82
CA VAL A 11 10.64 -12.33 -3.35
C VAL A 11 10.16 -13.66 -2.79
N SER A 12 9.43 -14.46 -3.58
CA SER A 12 8.98 -15.80 -3.20
C SER A 12 8.87 -16.72 -4.41
N THR A 13 9.41 -17.93 -4.27
CA THR A 13 9.24 -19.03 -5.23
C THR A 13 8.16 -20.03 -4.78
N THR A 14 7.57 -19.80 -3.60
CA THR A 14 6.64 -20.75 -2.96
C THR A 14 5.18 -20.51 -3.36
N PHE A 15 4.83 -19.28 -3.71
CA PHE A 15 3.45 -18.88 -4.01
C PHE A 15 3.34 -18.32 -5.42
N THR A 16 2.30 -18.75 -6.15
CA THR A 16 1.84 -18.06 -7.35
C THR A 16 0.86 -16.94 -6.97
N ALA A 17 0.64 -15.98 -7.87
CA ALA A 17 -0.28 -14.86 -7.64
C ALA A 17 -1.72 -15.32 -7.29
N ASP A 18 -2.15 -16.49 -7.77
CA ASP A 18 -3.46 -17.06 -7.47
C ASP A 18 -3.56 -17.70 -6.09
N GLN A 19 -2.44 -18.06 -5.49
CA GLN A 19 -2.36 -18.61 -4.13
C GLN A 19 -2.30 -17.52 -3.06
N ILE A 20 -2.14 -16.25 -3.45
CA ILE A 20 -2.11 -15.13 -2.53
C ILE A 20 -3.53 -14.78 -2.08
N ASP A 21 -3.81 -15.01 -0.80
CA ASP A 21 -5.01 -14.51 -0.14
C ASP A 21 -4.75 -13.13 0.50
N LEU A 22 -5.32 -12.10 -0.12
CA LEU A 22 -5.25 -10.72 0.37
C LEU A 22 -5.92 -10.55 1.75
N ASN A 23 -6.95 -11.34 2.08
CA ASN A 23 -7.58 -11.27 3.40
C ASN A 23 -6.62 -11.76 4.49
N ALA A 24 -5.95 -12.88 4.26
CA ALA A 24 -4.93 -13.39 5.16
C ALA A 24 -3.75 -12.42 5.35
N ILE A 25 -3.37 -11.68 4.30
CA ILE A 25 -2.34 -10.64 4.38
C ILE A 25 -2.81 -9.44 5.20
N ALA A 26 -4.04 -8.95 4.99
CA ALA A 26 -4.57 -7.86 5.80
C ALA A 26 -4.67 -8.28 7.27
N GLY A 27 -5.16 -9.49 7.55
CA GLY A 27 -5.36 -9.96 8.92
C GLY A 27 -6.38 -9.09 9.67
N SER A 28 -6.22 -8.98 10.99
CA SER A 28 -7.14 -8.23 11.86
C SER A 28 -6.87 -6.73 11.92
N ASP A 29 -5.66 -6.28 11.56
CA ASP A 29 -5.17 -4.92 11.77
C ASP A 29 -4.71 -4.21 10.47
N GLY A 30 -4.71 -4.94 9.36
CA GLY A 30 -4.40 -4.41 8.04
C GLY A 30 -5.57 -3.70 7.36
N MET A 31 -5.27 -3.04 6.24
CA MET A 31 -6.31 -2.50 5.35
C MET A 31 -6.42 -3.37 4.11
N LEU A 32 -7.66 -3.61 3.69
CA LEU A 32 -7.99 -4.40 2.51
C LEU A 32 -8.86 -3.55 1.57
N PHE A 33 -8.47 -3.48 0.31
CA PHE A 33 -9.27 -2.88 -0.75
C PHE A 33 -9.29 -3.83 -1.94
N VAL A 34 -10.43 -4.49 -2.20
CA VAL A 34 -10.55 -5.52 -3.23
C VAL A 34 -11.84 -5.37 -4.00
N ARG A 35 -11.75 -5.56 -5.32
CA ARG A 35 -12.89 -5.69 -6.23
C ARG A 35 -12.61 -6.83 -7.21
N ASN A 36 -13.50 -7.82 -7.25
CA ASN A 36 -13.38 -9.00 -8.13
C ASN A 36 -12.03 -9.74 -8.02
N GLY A 37 -11.47 -9.84 -6.81
CA GLY A 37 -10.18 -10.52 -6.57
C GLY A 37 -8.93 -9.72 -6.94
N ILE A 38 -9.10 -8.49 -7.45
CA ILE A 38 -8.03 -7.53 -7.77
C ILE A 38 -8.02 -6.43 -6.71
N GLY A 39 -6.85 -6.00 -6.27
CA GLY A 39 -6.72 -4.96 -5.27
C GLY A 39 -5.44 -5.06 -4.45
N PHE A 40 -5.47 -4.59 -3.21
CA PHE A 40 -4.32 -4.64 -2.32
C PHE A 40 -4.71 -4.96 -0.87
N ALA A 41 -3.74 -5.53 -0.16
CA ALA A 41 -3.78 -5.73 1.28
C ALA A 41 -2.53 -5.13 1.92
N THR A 42 -2.68 -4.54 3.09
CA THR A 42 -1.57 -3.93 3.82
C THR A 42 -1.46 -4.45 5.23
N ARG A 43 -0.28 -4.28 5.83
CA ARG A 43 -0.06 -4.57 7.25
C ARG A 43 0.90 -3.57 7.87
N GLY A 44 0.59 -3.19 9.11
CA GLY A 44 1.38 -2.26 9.91
C GLY A 44 1.39 -0.83 9.37
N ILE A 45 1.71 0.11 10.25
CA ILE A 45 1.77 1.55 9.93
C ILE A 45 3.22 2.01 10.06
N ALA A 46 3.82 2.49 8.97
CA ALA A 46 5.15 3.08 8.95
C ALA A 46 5.11 4.55 9.37
N SER A 47 4.04 5.26 8.98
CA SER A 47 3.80 6.66 9.35
C SER A 47 2.32 7.02 9.18
N ARG A 48 1.87 8.04 9.90
CA ARG A 48 0.58 8.73 9.67
C ARG A 48 0.89 10.15 9.21
N ILE A 49 0.23 10.58 8.14
CA ILE A 49 0.53 11.84 7.45
C ILE A 49 -0.78 12.58 7.27
N ALA A 50 -0.82 13.85 7.70
CA ALA A 50 -1.96 14.72 7.43
C ALA A 50 -2.16 14.86 5.92
N SER A 51 -3.42 14.85 5.47
CA SER A 51 -3.75 14.87 4.04
C SER A 51 -3.10 16.00 3.25
N ARG A 52 -2.95 17.18 3.87
CA ARG A 52 -2.26 18.35 3.29
C ARG A 52 -0.78 18.13 2.99
N ASP A 53 -0.11 17.27 3.76
CA ASP A 53 1.35 17.04 3.67
C ASP A 53 1.66 15.80 2.81
N ALA A 54 0.64 15.05 2.39
CA ALA A 54 0.75 13.74 1.74
C ALA A 54 1.58 13.75 0.46
N LYS A 55 1.38 14.75 -0.41
CA LYS A 55 2.09 14.86 -1.70
C LYS A 55 3.58 15.11 -1.49
N GLU A 56 3.91 16.08 -0.65
CA GLU A 56 5.30 16.42 -0.34
C GLU A 56 5.99 15.25 0.38
N PHE A 57 5.29 14.59 1.30
CA PHE A 57 5.83 13.43 2.00
C PHE A 57 6.19 12.28 1.03
N ILE A 58 5.27 11.89 0.14
CA ILE A 58 5.53 10.82 -0.86
C ILE A 58 6.71 11.20 -1.77
N ALA A 59 6.77 12.45 -2.23
CA ALA A 59 7.83 12.91 -3.14
C ALA A 59 9.24 12.80 -2.54
N ASN A 60 9.36 12.83 -1.21
CA ASN A 60 10.61 12.71 -0.49
C ASN A 60 10.99 11.25 -0.13
N ILE A 61 10.18 10.26 -0.50
CA ILE A 61 10.52 8.85 -0.32
C ILE A 61 11.47 8.41 -1.42
N GLN A 62 12.61 7.85 -1.04
CA GLN A 62 13.49 7.18 -2.00
C GLN A 62 12.80 5.93 -2.55
N VAL A 63 12.69 5.82 -3.86
CA VAL A 63 11.99 4.72 -4.53
C VAL A 63 13.01 3.77 -5.16
N ASP A 64 12.92 2.51 -4.78
CA ASP A 64 13.59 1.39 -5.44
C ASP A 64 12.53 0.40 -5.93
N ASP A 65 12.13 0.55 -7.18
CA ASP A 65 10.98 -0.17 -7.75
C ASP A 65 11.39 -0.84 -9.07
N SER A 66 11.54 -2.17 -9.03
CA SER A 66 11.86 -2.96 -10.23
C SER A 66 10.64 -3.24 -11.09
N VAL A 67 9.43 -3.10 -10.54
CA VAL A 67 8.17 -3.36 -11.26
C VAL A 67 7.92 -2.26 -12.28
N ASN A 68 8.24 -1.01 -11.91
CA ASN A 68 8.21 0.16 -12.80
C ASN A 68 6.90 0.27 -13.60
N ALA A 69 5.78 0.05 -12.91
CA ALA A 69 4.43 0.13 -13.45
C ALA A 69 3.64 1.25 -12.75
N PRO A 70 2.58 1.79 -13.37
CA PRO A 70 1.71 2.74 -12.71
C PRO A 70 1.19 2.20 -11.37
N GLY A 71 1.43 2.94 -10.28
CA GLY A 71 0.99 2.56 -8.94
C GLY A 71 1.89 1.59 -8.17
N SER A 72 3.07 1.21 -8.70
CA SER A 72 4.04 0.35 -7.99
C SER A 72 4.95 1.10 -6.98
N GLY A 73 4.90 2.43 -6.97
CA GLY A 73 5.58 3.26 -5.95
C GLY A 73 4.89 3.26 -4.56
N PRO A 74 5.38 4.08 -3.62
CA PRO A 74 4.77 4.23 -2.30
C PRO A 74 3.29 4.66 -2.37
N VAL A 75 2.43 3.99 -1.59
CA VAL A 75 1.00 4.29 -1.54
C VAL A 75 0.62 4.75 -0.14
N LEU A 76 -0.05 5.89 -0.04
CA LEU A 76 -0.75 6.33 1.15
C LEU A 76 -2.21 5.89 1.08
N ILE A 77 -2.74 5.37 2.20
CA ILE A 77 -4.09 4.81 2.27
C ILE A 77 -4.83 5.45 3.43
N GLY A 78 -6.11 5.76 3.26
CA GLY A 78 -6.94 6.21 4.37
C GLY A 78 -8.39 6.36 3.93
N ALA A 79 -9.23 6.76 4.88
CA ALA A 79 -10.60 7.14 4.63
C ALA A 79 -10.70 8.66 4.68
N ILE A 80 -11.41 9.24 3.71
CA ILE A 80 -11.72 10.66 3.70
C ILE A 80 -13.06 10.83 4.43
N PRO A 81 -13.18 11.75 5.40
CA PRO A 81 -14.45 12.04 6.05
C PRO A 81 -15.50 12.51 5.04
N PHE A 82 -16.78 12.43 5.42
CA PHE A 82 -17.87 12.91 4.57
C PHE A 82 -17.72 14.40 4.25
N ASP A 83 -17.37 15.21 5.25
CA ASP A 83 -16.89 16.56 5.03
C ASP A 83 -15.38 16.51 4.72
N SER A 84 -15.02 16.74 3.46
CA SER A 84 -13.62 16.69 3.01
C SER A 84 -12.75 17.83 3.53
N GLN A 85 -13.36 18.86 4.15
CA GLN A 85 -12.62 19.95 4.80
C GLN A 85 -12.16 19.56 6.22
N GLU A 86 -12.74 18.52 6.82
CA GLU A 86 -12.32 18.05 8.13
C GLU A 86 -10.89 17.47 8.07
N PRO A 87 -10.06 17.74 9.09
CA PRO A 87 -8.72 17.16 9.19
C PRO A 87 -8.77 15.63 9.13
N HIS A 88 -7.95 15.06 8.27
CA HIS A 88 -7.82 13.61 8.13
C HIS A 88 -6.39 13.22 7.75
N ASP A 89 -6.03 12.00 8.13
CA ASP A 89 -4.72 11.44 7.89
C ASP A 89 -4.81 10.30 6.86
N PHE A 90 -3.73 10.14 6.12
CA PHE A 90 -3.41 8.90 5.44
C PHE A 90 -2.34 8.13 6.21
N ILE A 91 -2.34 6.81 6.08
CA ILE A 91 -1.28 5.95 6.57
C ILE A 91 -0.34 5.57 5.44
N LEU A 92 0.95 5.55 5.73
CA LEU A 92 1.91 4.78 4.95
C LEU A 92 1.98 3.38 5.56
N PRO A 93 1.61 2.31 4.84
CA PRO A 93 1.73 0.96 5.36
C PRO A 93 3.21 0.55 5.47
N LYS A 94 3.54 -0.34 6.42
CA LYS A 94 4.88 -0.97 6.45
C LYS A 94 5.05 -1.99 5.32
N PHE A 95 3.95 -2.60 4.92
CA PHE A 95 3.91 -3.68 3.94
C PHE A 95 2.62 -3.58 3.13
N LEU A 96 2.72 -3.78 1.82
CA LEU A 96 1.60 -3.81 0.88
C LEU A 96 1.84 -4.93 -0.14
N VAL A 97 0.79 -5.71 -0.41
CA VAL A 97 0.75 -6.64 -1.54
C VAL A 97 -0.36 -6.20 -2.47
N CYS A 98 -0.02 -6.05 -3.75
CA CYS A 98 -0.96 -5.75 -4.82
C CYS A 98 -1.17 -6.99 -5.68
N LYS A 99 -2.42 -7.26 -6.03
CA LYS A 99 -2.83 -8.25 -7.03
C LYS A 99 -3.55 -7.49 -8.15
N SER A 100 -2.98 -7.50 -9.35
CA SER A 100 -3.40 -6.75 -10.53
C SER A 100 -3.59 -7.66 -11.74
#